data_AF-F3LCQ6-F1
#
_entry.id   AF-F3LCQ6-F1
#
_cell.length_a   1.000
_cell.length_b   1.000
_cell.length_c   1.000
_cell.angle_alpha   90.00
_cell.angle_beta   90.00
_cell.angle_gamma   90.00
#
_symmetry.space_group_name_H-M   'P 1'
#
loop_
_entity.id
_entity.type
_entity.pdbx_description
1 polymer ?
#
loop_
_entity_poly.entity_id
_entity_poly.type
_entity_poly.pdbx_seq_one_letter_code
_entity_poly.pdbx_strand_id
1 'polypeptide(L)'
;MGIVVSVIMLLGLCFLMPIPLINARLLAGAPSSANIVSGLLLLGGLWNSVWFGLQNITAFWGLAALVSGVFMVLAALLIFVPHGSGRLQEVIWLQKVYTAIQPMTLLWLICLSVCFLLYAVTLVQLNLGMPILQ
;
A
#
# COMPACT_ATOMS: atom_id res chain seq x y z
N MET A 1 6.00 10.54 -10.23
CA MET A 1 5.34 10.12 -8.96
C MET A 1 4.57 8.82 -9.11
N GLY A 2 3.58 8.73 -10.02
CA GLY A 2 2.67 7.58 -10.11
C GLY A 2 3.33 6.20 -10.27
N ILE A 3 4.43 6.09 -11.05
CA ILE A 3 5.15 4.81 -11.23
C ILE A 3 5.68 4.28 -9.90
N VAL A 4 6.35 5.14 -9.12
CA VAL A 4 6.94 4.74 -7.82
C VAL A 4 5.86 4.25 -6.87
N VAL A 5 4.76 5.00 -6.76
CA VAL A 5 3.63 4.63 -5.89
C VAL A 5 2.98 3.32 -6.37
N SER A 6 2.80 3.16 -7.68
CA SER A 6 2.24 1.93 -8.28
C SER A 6 3.11 0.70 -7.99
N VAL A 7 4.44 0.82 -8.11
CA VAL A 7 5.38 -0.27 -7.76
C VAL A 7 5.31 -0.61 -6.26
N ILE A 8 5.25 0.39 -5.38
CA ILE A 8 5.13 0.15 -3.93
C ILE A 8 3.79 -0.51 -3.59
N MET A 9 2.68 -0.08 -4.22
CA MET A 9 1.38 -0.74 -4.06
C MET A 9 1.43 -2.20 -4.52
N LEU A 10 2.06 -2.47 -5.67
CA LEU A 10 2.24 -3.83 -6.19
C LEU A 10 3.02 -4.71 -5.19
N LEU A 11 4.12 -4.20 -4.63
CA LEU A 11 4.90 -4.93 -3.62
C LEU A 11 4.07 -5.25 -2.38
N GLY A 12 3.25 -4.31 -1.91
CA GLY A 12 2.33 -4.53 -0.81
C GLY A 12 1.26 -5.57 -1.12
N LEU A 13 0.65 -5.51 -2.30
CA LEU A 13 -0.31 -6.53 -2.76
C LEU A 13 0.36 -7.90 -2.80
N CYS A 14 1.52 -8.04 -3.43
CA CYS A 14 2.23 -9.32 -3.50
C CYS A 14 2.52 -9.92 -2.12
N PHE A 15 2.70 -9.09 -1.08
CA PHE A 15 2.97 -9.54 0.29
C PHE A 15 1.70 -9.90 1.07
N LEU A 16 0.60 -9.15 0.90
CA LEU A 16 -0.67 -9.44 1.59
C LEU A 16 -1.52 -10.49 0.87
N MET A 17 -1.38 -10.64 -0.44
CA MET A 17 -2.27 -11.49 -1.23
C MET A 17 -1.89 -12.96 -1.04
N PRO A 18 -2.83 -13.83 -0.60
CA PRO A 18 -2.58 -15.25 -0.39
C PRO A 18 -2.59 -15.99 -1.74
N ILE A 19 -1.69 -15.62 -2.66
CA ILE A 19 -1.59 -16.26 -3.96
C ILE A 19 -0.79 -17.56 -3.80
N PRO A 20 -1.35 -18.74 -4.11
CA PRO A 20 -0.61 -20.01 -4.01
C PRO A 20 0.49 -20.18 -5.09
N LEU A 21 0.45 -19.38 -6.17
CA LEU A 21 1.42 -19.43 -7.28
C LEU A 21 2.76 -18.74 -7.01
N ILE A 22 2.77 -17.73 -6.15
CA ILE A 22 4.01 -17.10 -5.69
C ILE A 22 4.17 -17.64 -4.30
N ASN A 23 5.28 -18.32 -4.01
CA ASN A 23 5.56 -18.86 -2.68
C ASN A 23 5.83 -17.69 -1.71
N ALA A 24 4.84 -16.83 -1.49
CA ALA A 24 4.91 -15.61 -0.71
C ALA A 24 5.17 -15.91 0.76
N ARG A 25 4.93 -17.17 1.21
CA ARG A 25 5.44 -17.70 2.47
C ARG A 25 6.97 -17.64 2.59
N LEU A 26 7.71 -17.71 1.48
CA LEU A 26 9.17 -17.64 1.46
C LEU A 26 9.68 -16.19 1.56
N LEU A 27 8.91 -15.22 1.05
CA LEU A 27 9.20 -13.78 1.20
C LEU A 27 8.66 -13.21 2.53
N ALA A 28 7.51 -13.70 3.00
CA ALA A 28 6.90 -13.36 4.29
C ALA A 28 7.55 -14.07 5.47
N GLY A 29 8.27 -15.18 5.22
CA GLY A 29 9.02 -15.91 6.24
C GLY A 29 10.30 -15.19 6.69
N ALA A 30 10.80 -14.22 5.93
CA ALA A 30 11.95 -13.41 6.31
C ALA A 30 11.48 -12.09 6.95
N PRO A 31 11.75 -11.84 8.24
CA PRO A 31 11.31 -10.60 8.91
C PRO A 31 11.94 -9.33 8.32
N SER A 32 13.09 -9.47 7.65
CA SER A 32 13.79 -8.35 7.01
C SER A 32 13.05 -7.81 5.78
N SER A 33 12.51 -8.67 4.92
CA SER A 33 11.71 -8.25 3.75
C SER A 33 10.38 -7.63 4.17
N ALA A 34 9.71 -8.19 5.19
CA ALA A 34 8.48 -7.62 5.74
C ALA A 34 8.70 -6.18 6.24
N ASN A 35 9.78 -5.94 7.00
CA ASN A 35 10.15 -4.61 7.49
C ASN A 35 10.44 -3.61 6.35
N ILE A 36 11.14 -4.05 5.30
CA ILE A 36 11.47 -3.19 4.15
C ILE A 36 10.19 -2.83 3.39
N VAL A 37 9.34 -3.81 3.08
CA VAL A 37 8.09 -3.58 2.33
C VAL A 37 7.12 -2.72 3.14
N SER A 38 6.97 -2.99 4.44
CA SER A 38 6.14 -2.14 5.30
C SER A 38 6.70 -0.72 5.40
N GLY A 39 8.03 -0.57 5.50
CA GLY A 39 8.67 0.74 5.51
C GLY A 39 8.44 1.52 4.22
N LEU A 40 8.59 0.87 3.06
CA LEU A 40 8.32 1.47 1.75
C LEU A 40 6.85 1.87 1.59
N LEU A 41 5.91 1.01 2.01
CA LEU A 41 4.48 1.33 1.99
C LEU A 41 4.13 2.48 2.90
N LEU A 42 4.73 2.55 4.10
CA LEU A 42 4.47 3.62 5.06
C LEU A 42 5.03 4.96 4.55
N LEU A 43 6.31 4.98 4.15
CA LEU A 43 6.93 6.19 3.61
C LEU A 43 6.26 6.63 2.31
N GLY A 44 6.00 5.68 1.41
CA GLY A 44 5.31 5.93 0.14
C GLY A 44 3.88 6.42 0.35
N GLY A 45 3.14 5.83 1.30
CA GLY A 45 1.77 6.22 1.62
C GLY A 45 1.67 7.58 2.30
N LEU A 46 2.61 7.91 3.21
CA LEU A 46 2.71 9.25 3.81
C LEU A 46 3.11 10.30 2.78
N TRP A 47 4.08 10.01 1.92
CA TRP A 47 4.44 10.91 0.82
C TRP A 47 3.26 11.12 -0.13
N ASN A 48 2.56 10.05 -0.51
CA ASN A 48 1.44 10.13 -1.44
C ASN A 48 0.23 10.89 -0.85
N SER A 49 -0.08 10.68 0.42
CA SER A 49 -1.23 11.34 1.06
C SER A 49 -0.91 12.74 1.61
N VAL A 50 0.15 12.86 2.42
CA VAL A 50 0.47 14.09 3.16
C VAL A 50 1.17 15.12 2.29
N TRP A 51 2.06 14.69 1.40
CA TRP A 51 2.75 15.62 0.52
C TRP A 51 1.91 15.92 -0.72
N PHE A 52 1.55 14.91 -1.52
CA PHE A 52 0.89 15.15 -2.80
C PHE A 52 -0.63 15.32 -2.69
N GLY A 53 -1.32 14.43 -1.97
CA GLY A 53 -2.78 14.44 -1.85
C GLY A 53 -3.31 15.71 -1.20
N LEU A 54 -2.71 16.12 -0.08
CA LEU A 54 -3.05 17.34 0.64
C LEU A 54 -2.81 18.63 -0.15
N GLN A 55 -1.82 18.64 -1.05
CA GLN A 55 -1.57 19.78 -1.94
C GLN A 55 -2.56 19.86 -3.12
N ASN A 56 -3.21 18.74 -3.48
CA ASN A 56 -4.05 18.63 -4.68
C ASN A 56 -5.48 18.16 -4.35
N ILE A 57 -6.03 18.52 -3.19
CA ILE A 57 -7.35 18.03 -2.70
C ILE A 57 -8.49 18.33 -3.69
N THR A 58 -8.39 19.40 -4.47
CA THR A 58 -9.42 19.79 -5.45
C THR A 58 -9.30 19.04 -6.77
N ALA A 59 -8.21 18.31 -6.99
CA ALA A 59 -7.98 17.51 -8.19
C ALA A 59 -8.31 16.04 -7.92
N PHE A 60 -8.92 15.38 -8.92
CA PHE A 60 -9.21 13.94 -8.86
C PHE A 60 -7.99 13.10 -8.46
N TRP A 61 -6.82 13.41 -9.04
CA TRP A 61 -5.56 12.73 -8.75
C TRP A 61 -5.02 12.98 -7.34
N GLY A 62 -5.32 14.14 -6.74
CA GLY A 62 -4.95 14.39 -5.34
C GLY A 62 -5.85 13.64 -4.37
N LEU A 63 -7.15 13.55 -4.64
CA LEU A 63 -8.06 12.69 -3.87
C LEU A 63 -7.67 11.21 -3.99
N ALA A 64 -7.36 10.75 -5.21
CA ALA A 64 -6.88 9.39 -5.45
C ALA A 64 -5.56 9.11 -4.71
N ALA A 65 -4.63 10.07 -4.68
CA ALA A 65 -3.38 9.95 -3.93
C ALA A 65 -3.59 9.93 -2.41
N LEU A 66 -4.53 10.72 -1.89
CA LEU A 66 -4.88 10.74 -0.48
C LEU A 66 -5.49 9.40 -0.05
N VAL A 67 -6.50 8.93 -0.79
CA VAL A 67 -7.19 7.66 -0.53
C VAL A 67 -6.22 6.48 -0.65
N SER A 68 -5.46 6.38 -1.74
CA SER A 68 -4.49 5.30 -1.92
C SER A 68 -3.34 5.35 -0.91
N GLY A 69 -2.88 6.54 -0.52
CA GLY A 69 -1.85 6.70 0.50
C GLY A 69 -2.30 6.20 1.88
N VAL A 70 -3.55 6.47 2.27
CA VAL A 70 -4.13 5.91 3.51
C VAL A 70 -4.17 4.38 3.46
N PHE A 71 -4.61 3.82 2.33
CA PHE A 71 -4.62 2.36 2.16
C PHE A 71 -3.21 1.75 2.22
N MET A 72 -2.21 2.42 1.66
CA MET A 72 -0.81 1.96 1.74
C MET A 72 -0.29 1.95 3.18
N VAL A 73 -0.62 2.96 4.00
CA VAL A 73 -0.24 3.00 5.42
C VAL A 73 -0.91 1.87 6.20
N LEU A 74 -2.20 1.60 5.94
CA LEU A 74 -2.90 0.48 6.56
C LEU A 74 -2.31 -0.88 6.14
N ALA A 75 -1.96 -1.04 4.86
CA ALA A 75 -1.28 -2.23 4.36
C ALA A 75 0.10 -2.42 5.01
N ALA A 76 0.85 -1.34 5.24
CA ALA A 76 2.12 -1.40 5.96
C ALA A 76 1.95 -1.97 7.37
N LEU A 77 0.92 -1.54 8.11
CA LEU A 77 0.60 -2.04 9.45
C LEU A 77 0.22 -3.53 9.42
N LEU A 78 -0.58 -3.94 8.44
CA LEU A 78 -0.98 -5.34 8.25
C LEU A 78 0.19 -6.28 7.95
N ILE A 79 1.28 -5.78 7.34
CA ILE A 79 2.51 -6.55 7.11
C ILE A 79 3.41 -6.52 8.36
N PHE A 80 3.62 -5.34 8.92
CA PHE A 80 4.61 -5.10 9.98
C PHE A 80 4.25 -5.80 11.29
N VAL A 81 2.98 -5.77 11.70
CA VAL A 81 2.56 -6.34 12.99
C VAL A 81 2.68 -7.88 13.06
N PRO A 82 2.29 -8.66 12.04
CA PRO A 82 2.46 -10.12 12.09
C PRO A 82 3.84 -10.64 11.67
N HIS A 83 4.58 -9.95 10.80
CA HIS A 83 5.82 -10.48 10.20
C HIS A 83 7.07 -9.63 10.46
N GLY A 84 6.94 -8.41 11.00
CA GLY A 84 8.07 -7.56 11.28
C GLY A 84 8.90 -8.06 12.47
N SER A 85 10.20 -7.73 12.49
CA SER A 85 11.04 -7.92 13.67
C SER A 85 11.39 -6.58 14.30
N GLY A 86 10.95 -6.34 15.54
CA GLY A 86 11.38 -5.19 16.33
C GLY A 86 10.51 -4.89 17.56
N ARG A 87 11.06 -4.13 18.52
CA ARG A 87 10.36 -3.68 19.74
C ARG A 87 9.10 -2.85 19.47
N LEU A 88 8.97 -2.25 18.29
CA LEU A 88 7.79 -1.49 17.89
C LEU A 88 6.54 -2.38 17.75
N GLN A 89 6.69 -3.70 17.61
CA GLN A 89 5.58 -4.66 17.57
C GLN A 89 4.89 -4.81 18.94
N GLU A 90 5.62 -4.65 20.05
CA GLU A 90 5.10 -4.82 21.41
C GLU A 90 4.27 -3.62 21.89
N VAL A 91 4.14 -2.58 21.07
CA VAL A 91 3.36 -1.40 21.41
C VAL A 91 1.88 -1.74 21.38
N ILE A 92 1.25 -1.70 22.57
CA ILE A 92 -0.16 -2.07 22.79
C ILE A 92 -1.12 -1.35 21.84
N TRP A 93 -0.82 -0.08 21.50
CA TRP A 93 -1.66 0.71 20.59
C TRP A 93 -1.62 0.18 19.15
N LEU A 94 -0.43 -0.19 18.64
CA LEU A 94 -0.28 -0.78 17.31
C LEU A 94 -1.02 -2.11 17.20
N GLN A 95 -0.94 -2.92 18.24
CA GLN A 95 -1.62 -4.21 18.28
C GLN A 95 -3.15 -4.05 18.30
N LYS A 96 -3.69 -3.10 19.08
CA LYS A 96 -5.13 -2.78 19.05
C LYS A 96 -5.62 -2.33 17.68
N VAL A 97 -4.85 -1.45 17.02
CA VAL A 97 -5.19 -0.98 15.67
C VAL A 97 -5.19 -2.17 14.70
N TYR A 98 -4.17 -3.02 14.77
CA TYR A 98 -4.09 -4.24 13.97
C TYR A 98 -5.31 -5.14 14.15
N THR A 99 -5.71 -5.46 15.39
CA THR A 99 -6.87 -6.34 15.63
C THR A 99 -8.17 -5.74 15.09
N ALA A 100 -8.29 -4.41 15.07
CA ALA A 100 -9.46 -3.73 14.50
C ALA A 100 -9.49 -3.77 12.96
N ILE A 101 -8.32 -3.63 12.30
CA ILE A 101 -8.23 -3.61 10.83
C ILE A 101 -8.13 -5.00 10.20
N GLN A 102 -7.63 -5.99 10.94
CA GLN A 102 -7.42 -7.37 10.48
C GLN A 102 -8.67 -8.01 9.82
N PRO A 103 -9.89 -7.97 10.39
CA PRO A 103 -11.04 -8.63 9.78
C PRO A 103 -11.42 -8.03 8.42
N MET A 104 -11.03 -6.78 8.17
CA MET A 104 -11.30 -6.05 6.93
C MET A 104 -10.15 -6.15 5.91
N THR A 105 -9.12 -6.96 6.17
CA THR A 105 -7.94 -7.12 5.29
C THR A 105 -8.30 -7.35 3.83
N LEU A 106 -9.32 -8.17 3.56
CA LEU A 106 -9.77 -8.48 2.20
C LEU A 106 -10.36 -7.25 1.50
N LEU A 107 -11.12 -6.41 2.23
CA LEU A 107 -11.65 -5.16 1.71
C LEU A 107 -10.50 -4.18 1.42
N TRP A 108 -9.55 -4.03 2.34
CA TRP A 108 -8.38 -3.19 2.15
C TRP A 108 -7.55 -3.62 0.93
N LEU A 109 -7.37 -4.93 0.73
CA LEU A 109 -6.73 -5.51 -0.44
C LEU A 109 -7.46 -5.19 -1.74
N ILE A 110 -8.79 -5.29 -1.77
CA ILE A 110 -9.60 -4.93 -2.93
C ILE A 110 -9.46 -3.43 -3.22
N CYS A 111 -9.57 -2.57 -2.21
CA CYS A 111 -9.40 -1.13 -2.41
C CYS A 111 -8.01 -0.80 -2.94
N LEU A 112 -6.96 -1.41 -2.38
CA LEU A 112 -5.58 -1.17 -2.80
C LEU A 112 -5.31 -1.74 -4.20
N SER A 113 -5.94 -2.85 -4.59
CA SER A 113 -5.85 -3.38 -5.95
C SER A 113 -6.57 -2.50 -6.98
N VAL A 114 -7.73 -1.96 -6.64
CA VAL A 114 -8.43 -0.97 -7.47
C VAL A 114 -7.58 0.30 -7.63
N CYS A 115 -6.98 0.81 -6.55
CA CYS A 115 -6.05 1.94 -6.63
C CYS A 115 -4.83 1.63 -7.49
N PHE A 116 -4.23 0.46 -7.33
CA PHE A 116 -3.11 0.02 -8.15
C PHE A 116 -3.48 -0.03 -9.64
N LEU A 117 -4.62 -0.64 -9.97
CA LEU A 117 -5.11 -0.73 -11.34
C LEU A 117 -5.39 0.65 -11.95
N LEU A 118 -6.01 1.54 -11.18
CA LEU A 118 -6.24 2.92 -11.60
C LEU A 118 -4.92 3.61 -11.98
N TYR A 119 -3.89 3.50 -11.12
CA TYR A 119 -2.56 4.06 -11.42
C TYR A 119 -1.86 3.36 -12.58
N ALA A 120 -1.95 2.03 -12.68
CA ALA A 120 -1.31 1.27 -13.74
C ALA A 120 -1.91 1.60 -15.11
N VAL A 121 -3.24 1.63 -15.22
CA VAL A 121 -3.95 1.98 -16.46
C VAL A 121 -3.59 3.38 -16.91
N THR A 122 -3.55 4.35 -16.01
CA THR A 122 -3.24 5.74 -16.40
C THR A 122 -1.79 5.94 -16.78
N LEU A 123 -0.86 5.21 -16.17
CA LEU A 123 0.53 5.19 -16.61
C LEU A 123 0.68 4.57 -18.01
N VAL A 124 -0.06 3.50 -18.30
CA VAL A 124 -0.10 2.90 -19.64
C VAL A 124 -0.70 3.88 -20.65
N GLN A 125 -1.81 4.56 -20.31
CA GLN A 125 -2.42 5.60 -21.15
C GLN A 125 -1.44 6.74 -21.44
N LEU A 126 -0.76 7.24 -20.40
CA LEU A 126 0.26 8.30 -20.52
C LEU A 126 1.40 7.88 -21.46
N ASN A 127 1.88 6.64 -21.34
CA ASN A 127 2.96 6.14 -22.17
C ASN A 127 2.52 5.90 -23.64
N LEU A 128 1.24 5.61 -23.85
CA LEU A 128 0.63 5.46 -25.18
C LEU A 128 0.12 6.79 -25.78
N GLY A 129 0.25 7.91 -25.06
CA GLY A 129 -0.23 9.23 -25.49
C GLY A 129 -1.77 9.39 -25.48
N MET A 130 -2.48 8.52 -24.77
CA MET A 130 -3.94 8.56 -24.63
C MET A 130 -4.37 9.55 -23.52
N PRO A 131 -5.60 10.10 -23.60
CA PRO A 131 -6.12 10.98 -22.54
C PRO A 131 -6.19 10.23 -21.20
N ILE A 132 -5.74 10.91 -20.14
CA ILE A 132 -5.78 10.41 -18.77
C ILE A 132 -7.22 10.40 -18.23
N LEU A 133 -7.53 9.42 -17.38
CA LEU A 133 -8.76 9.41 -16.59
C LEU A 133 -8.77 10.65 -15.67
N GLN A 134 -9.87 11.41 -15.70
CA GLN A 134 -10.10 12.63 -14.92
C GLN A 134 -11.22 12.44 -13.91
#